data_AF-A0A7J6US52-F1
#
_entry.id   AF-A0A7J6US52-F1
#
_cell.length_a   1.000
_cell.length_b   1.000
_cell.length_c   1.000
_cell.angle_alpha   90.00
_cell.angle_beta   90.00
_cell.angle_gamma   90.00
#
_symmetry.space_group_name_H-M   'P 1'
#
loop_
_entity.id
_entity.type
_entity.pdbx_description
1 polymer ?
#
loop_
_entity_poly.entity_id
_entity_poly.type
_entity_poly.pdbx_seq_one_letter_code
_entity_poly.pdbx_strand_id
1 'polypeptide(L)'
;MELQNTVKDALNALYHHPDDSVRMQADRWLQDFQRTLDAWQVADNLLHDANSNMETLIFCSQTLRSKVQRDFEELPSEAFRPLRDSLNALLKKLHRGPPIVRTQISIAVAALSVHVSAEDWGDGGIVNWVRDEMNSHPECLPSFLELLTVLPQ
;
A
#
# COMPACT_ATOMS: atom_id res chain seq x y z
N MET A 1 -1.85 -17.49 3.91
CA MET A 1 -2.92 -17.47 4.94
C MET A 1 -2.35 -17.42 6.35
N GLU A 2 -1.42 -18.32 6.73
CA GLU A 2 -0.86 -18.32 8.09
C GLU A 2 -0.23 -16.98 8.50
N LEU A 3 0.70 -16.45 7.70
CA LEU A 3 1.38 -15.19 8.02
C LEU A 3 0.45 -13.96 8.03
N GLN A 4 -0.61 -13.95 7.22
CA GLN A 4 -1.63 -12.90 7.25
C GLN A 4 -2.39 -12.90 8.59
N ASN A 5 -2.71 -14.10 9.10
CA ASN A 5 -3.33 -14.23 10.43
C ASN A 5 -2.35 -13.80 11.52
N THR A 6 -1.07 -14.18 11.43
CA THR A 6 -0.06 -13.73 12.40
C THR A 6 0.07 -12.21 12.44
N VAL A 7 0.03 -11.53 11.30
CA VAL A 7 0.00 -10.06 11.25
C VAL A 7 -1.25 -9.50 11.94
N LYS A 8 -2.43 -10.04 11.65
CA LYS A 8 -3.69 -9.63 12.31
C LYS A 8 -3.64 -9.85 13.83
N ASP A 9 -3.12 -10.99 14.28
CA ASP A 9 -2.98 -11.33 15.70
C ASP A 9 -1.97 -10.42 16.41
N ALA A 10 -0.83 -10.13 15.78
CA ALA A 10 0.17 -9.21 16.31
C ALA A 10 -0.39 -7.78 16.39
N LEU A 11 -1.13 -7.31 15.39
CA LEU A 11 -1.80 -6.01 15.44
C LEU A 11 -2.85 -5.97 16.56
N ASN A 12 -3.64 -7.03 16.69
CA ASN A 12 -4.62 -7.12 17.78
C ASN A 12 -3.94 -7.08 19.15
N ALA A 13 -2.83 -7.80 19.32
CA ALA A 13 -2.04 -7.76 20.54
C ALA A 13 -1.46 -6.35 20.80
N LEU A 14 -0.90 -5.70 19.78
CA LEU A 14 -0.34 -4.35 19.88
C LEU A 14 -1.36 -3.32 20.37
N TYR A 15 -2.57 -3.33 19.81
CA TYR A 15 -3.56 -2.29 20.11
C TYR A 15 -4.45 -2.61 21.32
N HIS A 16 -4.71 -3.88 21.62
CA HIS A 16 -5.76 -4.26 22.57
C HIS A 16 -5.27 -5.09 23.77
N HIS A 17 -4.03 -5.59 23.79
CA HIS A 17 -3.56 -6.41 24.90
C HIS A 17 -3.31 -5.54 26.16
N PRO A 18 -3.75 -5.97 27.36
CA PRO A 18 -3.61 -5.17 28.58
C PRO A 18 -2.18 -5.13 29.15
N ASP A 19 -1.34 -6.11 28.79
CA ASP A 19 0.07 -6.18 29.22
C ASP A 19 1.00 -5.44 28.25
N ASP A 20 1.71 -4.43 28.75
CA ASP A 20 2.68 -3.61 28.01
C ASP A 20 3.81 -4.43 27.40
N SER A 21 4.28 -5.47 28.09
CA SER A 21 5.37 -6.31 27.59
C SER A 21 4.97 -7.07 26.32
N VAL A 22 3.71 -7.55 26.27
CA VAL A 22 3.15 -8.22 25.10
C VAL A 22 2.95 -7.23 23.95
N ARG A 23 2.48 -6.01 24.24
CA ARG A 23 2.36 -4.95 23.23
C ARG A 23 3.71 -4.61 22.61
N MET A 24 4.75 -4.46 23.43
CA MET A 24 6.11 -4.20 22.95
C MET A 24 6.67 -5.36 22.12
N GLN A 25 6.37 -6.61 22.49
CA GLN A 25 6.79 -7.77 21.72
C GLN A 25 6.09 -7.83 20.36
N ALA A 26 4.80 -7.52 20.32
CA ALA A 26 4.03 -7.45 19.08
C ALA A 26 4.53 -6.32 18.16
N ASP A 27 4.78 -5.12 18.71
CA ASP A 27 5.37 -4.01 17.95
C ASP A 27 6.72 -4.40 17.33
N ARG A 28 7.62 -4.99 18.13
CA ARG A 28 8.91 -5.45 17.64
C ARG A 28 8.78 -6.48 16.53
N TRP A 29 7.89 -7.46 16.70
CA TRP A 29 7.64 -8.46 15.67
C TRP A 29 7.11 -7.84 14.38
N LEU A 30 6.18 -6.88 14.46
CA LEU A 30 5.64 -6.17 13.31
C LEU A 30 6.72 -5.34 12.59
N GLN A 31 7.61 -4.68 13.33
CA GLN A 31 8.75 -3.95 12.77
C GLN A 31 9.74 -4.88 12.05
N ASP A 32 10.00 -6.07 12.62
CA ASP A 32 10.85 -7.07 11.98
C ASP A 32 10.16 -7.67 10.73
N PHE A 33 8.85 -7.92 10.79
CA PHE A 33 8.04 -8.34 9.65
C PHE A 33 8.13 -7.35 8.50
N GLN A 34 8.03 -6.03 8.76
CA GLN A 34 8.11 -4.99 7.72
C GLN A 34 9.41 -5.02 6.91
N ARG A 35 10.48 -5.63 7.43
CA ARG A 35 11.78 -5.77 6.74
C ARG A 35 11.88 -7.04 5.90
N THR A 36 10.92 -7.95 5.99
CA THR A 36 10.94 -9.22 5.25
C THR A 36 10.50 -9.04 3.79
N LEU A 37 10.87 -9.98 2.92
CA LEU A 37 10.33 -10.04 1.55
C LEU A 37 8.83 -10.36 1.54
N ASP A 38 8.35 -11.15 2.49
CA ASP A 38 6.93 -11.53 2.60
C ASP A 38 6.02 -10.32 2.86
N ALA A 39 6.54 -9.24 3.45
CA ALA A 39 5.77 -8.03 3.74
C ALA A 39 5.13 -7.41 2.51
N TRP A 40 5.76 -7.50 1.33
CA TRP A 40 5.17 -7.04 0.07
C TRP A 40 3.82 -7.70 -0.19
N GLN A 41 3.82 -9.04 -0.26
CA GLN A 41 2.65 -9.81 -0.65
C GLN A 41 1.61 -9.87 0.47
N VAL A 42 2.04 -9.93 1.73
CA VAL A 42 1.12 -9.99 2.87
C VAL A 42 0.40 -8.67 3.07
N ALA A 43 1.10 -7.53 3.01
CA ALA A 43 0.48 -6.21 3.13
C ALA A 43 -0.52 -5.97 1.99
N ASP A 44 -0.14 -6.29 0.75
CA ASP A 44 -1.01 -6.17 -0.43
C ASP A 44 -2.29 -7.00 -0.30
N ASN A 45 -2.15 -8.28 0.06
CA ASN A 45 -3.30 -9.18 0.28
C ASN A 45 -4.25 -8.66 1.36
N LEU A 46 -3.71 -8.18 2.47
CA LEU A 46 -4.50 -7.66 3.58
C LEU A 46 -5.20 -6.35 3.22
N LEU A 47 -4.64 -5.53 2.33
CA LEU A 47 -5.30 -4.33 1.80
C LEU A 47 -6.46 -4.70 0.85
N HIS A 48 -6.35 -5.81 0.13
CA HIS A 48 -7.42 -6.33 -0.74
C HIS A 48 -8.50 -7.11 -0.01
N ASP A 49 -8.21 -7.71 1.14
CA ASP A 49 -9.19 -8.39 1.99
C ASP A 49 -10.30 -7.42 2.43
N ALA A 50 -11.56 -7.86 2.27
CA ALA A 50 -12.74 -7.10 2.69
C ALA A 50 -12.97 -7.18 4.21
N ASN A 51 -12.36 -8.17 4.88
CA ASN A 51 -12.50 -8.40 6.31
C ASN A 51 -11.39 -7.72 7.14
N SER A 52 -10.46 -7.02 6.50
CA SER A 52 -9.41 -6.27 7.20
C SER A 52 -10.00 -5.08 7.97
N ASN A 53 -9.66 -5.00 9.26
CA ASN A 53 -10.06 -3.87 10.10
C ASN A 53 -9.19 -2.63 9.82
N MET A 54 -9.55 -1.50 10.42
CA MET A 54 -8.88 -0.21 10.19
C MET A 54 -7.37 -0.25 10.54
N GLU A 55 -7.00 -0.89 11.65
CA GLU A 55 -5.60 -1.02 12.08
C GLU A 55 -4.77 -1.80 11.07
N THR A 56 -5.32 -2.90 10.54
CA THR A 56 -4.71 -3.70 9.49
C THR A 56 -4.51 -2.87 8.23
N LEU A 57 -5.51 -2.11 7.80
CA LEU A 57 -5.42 -1.26 6.61
C LEU A 57 -4.36 -0.15 6.78
N ILE A 58 -4.30 0.49 7.95
CA ILE A 58 -3.28 1.51 8.25
C ILE A 58 -1.88 0.89 8.21
N PHE A 59 -1.68 -0.20 8.96
CA PHE A 59 -0.38 -0.86 9.04
C PHE A 59 0.12 -1.34 7.67
N CYS A 60 -0.74 -2.03 6.92
CA CYS A 60 -0.37 -2.59 5.63
C CYS A 60 -0.11 -1.49 4.58
N SER A 61 -0.90 -0.41 4.57
CA SER A 61 -0.68 0.69 3.62
C SER A 61 0.61 1.46 3.91
N GLN A 62 0.94 1.68 5.19
CA GLN A 62 2.22 2.27 5.60
C GLN A 62 3.41 1.37 5.25
N THR A 63 3.25 0.06 5.47
CA THR A 63 4.27 -0.95 5.14
C THR A 63 4.53 -0.95 3.65
N LEU A 64 3.49 -1.05 2.82
CA LEU A 64 3.62 -1.09 1.37
C LEU A 64 4.23 0.22 0.81
N ARG A 65 3.82 1.38 1.33
CA ARG A 65 4.47 2.66 1.01
C ARG A 65 5.97 2.63 1.33
N SER A 66 6.33 2.22 2.55
CA SER A 66 7.75 2.17 2.97
C SER A 66 8.56 1.23 2.09
N LYS A 67 8.01 0.04 1.79
CA LYS A 67 8.61 -0.95 0.91
C LYS A 67 8.91 -0.36 -0.47
N VAL A 68 7.94 0.31 -1.09
CA VAL A 68 8.15 0.99 -2.39
C VAL A 68 9.21 2.09 -2.30
N GLN A 69 9.21 2.87 -1.22
CA GLN A 69 10.14 4.00 -1.10
C GLN A 69 11.59 3.60 -0.79
N ARG A 70 11.80 2.45 -0.14
CA ARG A 70 13.09 2.13 0.48
C ARG A 70 13.70 0.82 0.02
N ASP A 71 12.86 -0.14 -0.35
CA ASP A 71 13.28 -1.52 -0.56
C ASP A 71 12.84 -2.01 -1.97
N PHE A 72 12.64 -1.09 -2.92
CA PHE A 72 12.14 -1.43 -4.26
C PHE A 72 13.03 -2.43 -4.99
N GLU A 73 14.35 -2.38 -4.75
CA GLU A 73 15.34 -3.30 -5.29
C GLU A 73 15.17 -4.76 -4.82
N GLU A 74 14.37 -5.02 -3.79
CA GLU A 74 13.98 -6.38 -3.40
C GLU A 74 13.09 -7.05 -4.46
N LEU A 75 12.39 -6.26 -5.28
CA LEU A 75 11.47 -6.77 -6.28
C LEU A 75 12.22 -7.27 -7.53
N PRO A 76 11.84 -8.44 -8.07
CA PRO A 76 12.26 -8.84 -9.41
C PRO A 76 11.88 -7.79 -10.46
N SER A 77 12.66 -7.67 -11.53
CA SER A 77 12.48 -6.65 -12.59
C SER A 77 11.10 -6.62 -13.23
N GLU A 78 10.33 -7.72 -13.16
CA GLU A 78 8.98 -7.82 -13.73
C GLU A 78 7.86 -7.62 -12.70
N ALA A 79 8.18 -7.61 -11.41
CA ALA A 79 7.19 -7.57 -10.34
C ALA A 79 6.56 -6.18 -10.13
N PHE A 80 7.14 -5.12 -10.71
CA PHE A 80 6.59 -3.78 -10.60
C PHE A 80 5.26 -3.63 -11.36
N ARG A 81 5.02 -4.37 -12.46
CA ARG A 81 3.75 -4.25 -13.22
C ARG A 81 2.57 -4.78 -12.41
N PRO A 82 2.62 -6.01 -11.85
CA PRO A 82 1.58 -6.48 -10.93
C PRO A 82 1.39 -5.57 -9.71
N LEU A 83 2.48 -5.03 -9.15
CA LEU A 83 2.40 -4.10 -8.02
C LEU A 83 1.67 -2.81 -8.41
N ARG A 84 2.00 -2.22 -9.56
CA ARG A 84 1.33 -1.03 -10.08
C ARG A 84 -0.17 -1.27 -10.26
N ASP A 85 -0.52 -2.40 -10.88
CA ASP A 85 -1.91 -2.76 -11.15
C ASP A 85 -2.67 -2.98 -9.83
N SER A 86 -2.02 -3.61 -8.85
CA SER A 86 -2.57 -3.79 -7.50
C SER A 86 -2.80 -2.45 -6.78
N LEU A 87 -1.82 -1.55 -6.77
CA LEU A 87 -1.94 -0.23 -6.16
C LEU A 87 -3.06 0.61 -6.82
N ASN A 88 -3.22 0.52 -8.14
CA ASN A 88 -4.33 1.14 -8.86
C ASN A 88 -5.69 0.56 -8.41
N ALA A 89 -5.79 -0.76 -8.31
CA ALA A 89 -6.99 -1.42 -7.80
C ALA A 89 -7.30 -0.97 -6.35
N LEU A 90 -6.27 -0.75 -5.52
CA LEU A 90 -6.44 -0.20 -4.17
C LEU A 90 -6.89 1.26 -4.17
N LEU A 91 -6.36 2.12 -5.05
CA LEU A 91 -6.84 3.51 -5.20
C LEU A 91 -8.34 3.53 -5.56
N LYS A 92 -8.77 2.65 -6.46
CA LYS A 92 -10.18 2.50 -6.83
C LYS A 92 -11.01 1.96 -5.67
N LYS A 93 -10.55 0.91 -4.97
CA LYS A 93 -11.23 0.35 -3.79
C LYS A 93 -11.41 1.39 -2.68
N LEU A 94 -10.39 2.21 -2.43
CA LEU A 94 -10.31 3.13 -1.30
C LEU A 94 -10.84 4.54 -1.60
N HIS A 95 -11.45 4.79 -2.77
CA HIS A 95 -11.95 6.12 -3.13
C HIS A 95 -12.96 6.71 -2.13
N ARG A 96 -13.78 5.85 -1.51
CA ARG A 96 -14.66 6.18 -0.36
C ARG A 96 -14.15 5.64 0.98
N GLY A 97 -12.95 5.05 0.98
CA GLY A 97 -12.30 4.50 2.15
C GLY A 97 -11.71 5.56 3.06
N PRO A 98 -11.06 5.13 4.16
CA PRO A 98 -10.44 6.04 5.12
C PRO A 98 -9.36 6.90 4.45
N PRO A 99 -9.41 8.25 4.58
CA PRO A 99 -8.45 9.14 3.93
C PRO A 99 -7.00 8.78 4.25
N ILE A 100 -6.69 8.47 5.51
CA ILE A 100 -5.33 8.10 5.92
C ILE A 100 -4.77 6.92 5.12
N VAL A 101 -5.57 5.89 4.84
CA VAL A 101 -5.12 4.71 4.07
C VAL A 101 -4.96 5.08 2.61
N ARG A 102 -5.92 5.83 2.04
CA ARG A 102 -5.85 6.30 0.66
C ARG A 102 -4.60 7.16 0.41
N THR A 103 -4.26 8.08 1.32
CA THR A 103 -3.03 8.88 1.22
C THR A 103 -1.78 8.01 1.16
N GLN A 104 -1.69 6.94 1.98
CA GLN A 104 -0.54 6.04 1.96
C GLN A 104 -0.40 5.32 0.61
N ILE A 105 -1.52 4.86 0.03
CA ILE A 105 -1.51 4.23 -1.30
C ILE A 105 -1.16 5.25 -2.39
N SER A 106 -1.68 6.47 -2.32
CA SER A 106 -1.30 7.55 -3.24
C SER A 106 0.21 7.83 -3.19
N ILE A 107 0.80 7.89 -2.00
CA ILE A 107 2.26 8.08 -1.85
C ILE A 107 3.03 6.85 -2.37
N ALA A 108 2.52 5.63 -2.15
CA ALA A 108 3.15 4.42 -2.68
C ALA A 108 3.18 4.43 -4.22
N VAL A 109 2.09 4.85 -4.88
CA VAL A 109 2.05 4.99 -6.35
C VAL A 109 2.98 6.11 -6.83
N ALA A 110 3.01 7.24 -6.13
CA ALA A 110 3.94 8.33 -6.45
C ALA A 110 5.41 7.86 -6.33
N ALA A 111 5.76 7.14 -5.27
CA ALA A 111 7.10 6.57 -5.10
C ALA A 111 7.42 5.57 -6.21
N LEU A 112 6.48 4.68 -6.58
CA LEU A 112 6.66 3.73 -7.67
C LEU A 112 6.98 4.44 -9.00
N SER A 113 6.40 5.62 -9.23
CA SER A 113 6.63 6.40 -10.45
C SER A 113 8.07 6.87 -10.61
N VAL A 114 8.84 6.97 -9.52
CA VAL A 114 10.26 7.31 -9.54
C VAL A 114 11.11 6.13 -10.00
N HIS A 115 10.67 4.90 -9.71
CA HIS A 115 11.39 3.68 -10.03
C HIS A 115 11.05 3.09 -11.40
N VAL A 116 9.90 3.46 -11.96
CA VAL A 116 9.35 2.88 -13.19
C VAL A 116 9.46 3.88 -14.34
N SER A 117 9.89 3.40 -15.52
CA SER A 117 10.07 4.25 -16.70
C SER A 117 8.76 4.90 -17.16
N ALA A 118 8.83 6.05 -17.81
CA ALA A 118 7.63 6.70 -18.36
C ALA A 118 6.89 5.81 -19.36
N GLU A 119 7.61 5.03 -20.17
CA GLU A 119 7.04 4.09 -21.15
C GLU A 119 6.23 2.98 -20.47
N ASP A 120 6.70 2.53 -19.30
CA ASP A 120 5.99 1.52 -18.52
C ASP A 120 4.69 2.04 -17.91
N TRP A 121 4.51 3.36 -17.80
CA TRP A 121 3.22 3.98 -17.47
C TRP A 121 2.34 4.24 -18.71
N GLY A 122 2.83 3.94 -19.91
CA GLY A 122 2.17 4.22 -21.19
C GLY A 122 2.63 5.52 -21.84
N ASP A 123 2.10 5.80 -23.04
CA ASP A 123 2.50 6.96 -23.84
C ASP A 123 2.24 8.27 -23.09
N GLY A 124 3.32 8.89 -22.61
CA GLY A 124 3.31 10.15 -21.86
C GLY A 124 3.30 10.01 -20.34
N GLY A 125 3.66 8.84 -19.80
CA GLY A 125 4.02 8.68 -18.40
C GLY A 125 2.84 8.67 -17.42
N ILE A 126 3.15 8.68 -16.12
CA ILE A 126 2.16 8.54 -15.05
C ILE A 126 1.04 9.58 -15.09
N VAL A 127 1.31 10.83 -15.50
CA VAL A 127 0.27 11.88 -15.53
C VAL A 127 -0.81 11.56 -16.56
N ASN A 128 -0.42 11.08 -17.75
CA ASN A 128 -1.38 10.63 -18.76
C ASN A 128 -2.14 9.39 -18.29
N TRP A 129 -1.44 8.45 -17.66
CA TRP A 129 -2.07 7.28 -17.06
C TRP A 129 -3.14 7.66 -16.02
N VAL A 130 -2.85 8.59 -15.10
CA VAL A 130 -3.83 9.07 -14.12
C VAL A 130 -5.02 9.75 -14.80
N ARG A 131 -4.79 10.58 -15.82
CA ARG A 131 -5.87 11.20 -16.60
C ARG A 131 -6.79 10.14 -17.21
N ASP A 132 -6.22 9.10 -17.82
CA ASP A 132 -6.99 8.06 -18.50
C ASP A 132 -7.79 7.21 -17.49
N GLU A 133 -7.22 6.97 -16.30
CA GLU A 133 -7.91 6.35 -15.18
C GLU A 133 -9.06 7.20 -14.64
N MET A 134 -8.88 8.51 -14.48
CA MET A 134 -9.94 9.44 -14.07
C MET A 134 -11.10 9.51 -15.06
N ASN A 135 -10.80 9.45 -16.36
CA ASN A 135 -11.82 9.43 -17.41
C ASN A 135 -12.63 8.12 -17.41
N SER A 136 -11.95 7.01 -17.13
CA SER A 136 -12.57 5.68 -17.11
C SER A 136 -13.33 5.38 -15.82
N HIS A 137 -12.89 5.98 -14.69
CA HIS A 137 -13.42 5.75 -13.35
C HIS A 137 -13.72 7.09 -12.63
N PRO A 138 -14.68 7.89 -13.13
CA PRO A 138 -14.97 9.22 -12.59
C PRO A 138 -15.45 9.20 -11.13
N GLU A 139 -16.00 8.08 -10.64
CA GLU A 139 -16.34 7.89 -9.24
C GLU A 139 -15.11 7.84 -8.32
N CYS A 140 -13.95 7.46 -8.86
CA CYS A 140 -12.67 7.35 -8.16
C CYS A 140 -11.84 8.64 -8.18
N LEU A 141 -12.39 9.76 -8.71
CA LEU A 141 -11.73 11.07 -8.77
C LEU A 141 -11.03 11.50 -7.47
N PRO A 142 -11.60 11.33 -6.26
CA PRO A 142 -10.91 11.73 -5.03
C PRO A 142 -9.55 11.05 -4.84
N SER A 143 -9.43 9.76 -5.16
CA SER A 143 -8.16 9.02 -5.06
C SER A 143 -7.11 9.54 -6.03
N PHE A 144 -7.52 9.81 -7.27
CA PHE A 144 -6.61 10.24 -8.32
C PHE A 144 -6.18 11.71 -8.14
N LEU A 145 -7.06 12.59 -7.66
CA LEU A 145 -6.69 13.96 -7.29
C LEU A 145 -5.72 13.99 -6.11
N GLU A 146 -5.91 13.09 -5.14
CA GLU A 146 -4.98 12.94 -4.03
C GLU A 146 -3.61 12.41 -4.51
N LEU A 147 -3.60 11.43 -5.42
CA LEU A 147 -2.37 10.99 -6.10
C LEU A 147 -1.66 12.15 -6.81
N LEU A 148 -2.36 12.95 -7.61
CA LEU A 148 -1.76 14.11 -8.29
C LEU A 148 -1.23 15.16 -7.31
N THR A 149 -1.81 15.25 -6.11
CA THR A 149 -1.34 16.19 -5.07
C THR A 149 -0.02 15.74 -4.45
N VAL A 150 0.18 14.43 -4.26
CA VAL A 150 1.39 13.88 -3.64
C VAL A 150 2.48 13.55 -4.65
N LEU A 151 2.14 13.36 -5.92
CA LEU A 151 3.09 13.02 -6.98
C LEU A 151 4.31 13.96 -7.11
N PRO A 152 4.19 15.30 -7.00
CA PRO A 152 5.34 16.20 -7.12
C PRO A 152 6.15 16.39 -5.82
N GLN A 153 5.74 15.78 -4.70
CA GLN A 153 6.37 15.95 -3.38
C GLN A 153 7.50 14.94 -3.17
#